data_AF-A0A6P0LTF5-F1
#
_entry.id   AF-A0A6P0LTF5-F1
#
_cell.length_a   1.000
_cell.length_b   1.000
_cell.length_c   1.000
_cell.angle_alpha   90.00
_cell.angle_beta   90.00
_cell.angle_gamma   90.00
#
_symmetry.space_group_name_H-M   'P 1'
#
loop_
_entity.id
_entity.type
_entity.pdbx_description
1 polymer ?
#
loop_
_entity_poly.entity_id
_entity_poly.type
_entity_poly.pdbx_seq_one_letter_code
_entity_poly.pdbx_strand_id
1 'polypeptide(L)' 'MVPYPNSPIACHDNRVSVIGGGRVGSTLVQRIAEKNLADVVLLDIVPGM' A
#
# COMPACT_ATOMS: atom_id res chain seq x y z
N MET A 1 10.20 14.47 21.29
CA MET A 1 10.54 13.77 20.03
C MET A 1 10.30 12.29 20.29
N VAL A 2 9.08 11.82 20.07
CA VAL A 2 8.74 10.40 20.30
C VAL A 2 9.45 9.59 19.22
N PRO A 3 10.28 8.59 19.55
CA PRO A 3 10.85 7.72 18.53
C PRO A 3 9.68 6.97 17.91
N TYR A 4 9.47 7.15 16.59
CA TYR A 4 8.43 6.43 15.86
C TYR A 4 8.60 4.92 16.13
N PRO A 5 7.64 4.25 16.80
CA PRO A 5 7.82 2.89 17.26
C PRO A 5 7.55 1.91 16.12
N ASN A 6 8.23 2.10 14.98
CA ASN A 6 8.18 1.16 13.88
C ASN A 6 9.42 1.29 12.97
N SER A 7 10.57 0.94 13.53
CA SER A 7 11.66 0.40 12.73
C SER A 7 11.89 -1.06 13.16
N PRO A 8 11.18 -1.98 12.51
CA PRO A 8 11.80 -3.21 12.02
C PRO A 8 11.46 -3.33 10.52
N ILE A 9 12.33 -3.80 9.63
CA ILE A 9 12.58 -5.23 9.42
C ILE A 9 13.80 -5.32 8.48
N ALA A 10 14.89 -5.91 8.98
CA ALA A 10 15.87 -6.57 8.12
C ALA A 10 15.14 -7.74 7.44
N CYS A 11 15.15 -7.78 6.09
CA CYS A 11 14.29 -8.54 5.16
C CYS A 11 13.03 -7.78 4.67
N HIS A 12 13.23 -6.70 3.90
CA HIS A 12 12.12 -5.85 3.43
C HIS A 12 11.15 -6.60 2.51
N ASP A 13 9.94 -6.88 3.01
CA ASP A 13 8.77 -6.91 2.15
C ASP A 13 8.62 -5.53 1.49
N ASN A 14 8.43 -5.51 0.17
CA ASN A 14 8.23 -4.26 -0.56
C ASN A 14 7.01 -3.53 0.01
N ARG A 15 7.09 -2.21 0.19
CA ARG A 15 5.97 -1.37 0.63
C ARG A 15 5.60 -0.40 -0.47
N VAL A 16 4.32 -0.36 -0.84
CA VAL A 16 3.82 0.44 -1.97
C VAL A 16 2.61 1.25 -1.53
N SER A 17 2.58 2.54 -1.86
CA SER A 17 1.38 3.36 -1.72
C SER A 17 0.86 3.75 -3.09
N VAL A 18 -0.44 3.57 -3.30
CA VAL A 18 -1.13 3.85 -4.56
C VAL A 18 -2.09 4.98 -4.32
N ILE A 19 -1.98 6.05 -5.13
CA ILE A 19 -2.81 7.25 -5.01
C ILE A 19 -3.78 7.28 -6.19
N GLY A 20 -5.08 7.20 -5.88
CA GLY A 20 -6.20 7.16 -6.83
C GLY A 20 -6.74 5.75 -7.05
N GLY A 21 -7.99 5.51 -6.65
CA GLY A 21 -8.72 4.23 -6.71
C GLY A 21 -9.46 3.98 -8.03
N GLY A 22 -9.15 4.74 -9.08
CA GLY A 22 -9.70 4.54 -10.43
C GLY A 22 -9.29 3.20 -11.03
N ARG A 23 -9.77 2.91 -12.26
CA ARG A 23 -9.58 1.59 -12.93
C ARG A 23 -8.12 1.07 -12.92
N VAL A 24 -7.14 1.96 -13.04
CA VAL A 24 -5.72 1.58 -13.04
C VAL A 24 -5.22 1.30 -11.63
N GLY A 25 -5.47 2.21 -10.68
CA GLY A 25 -4.99 2.07 -9.31
C GLY A 25 -5.61 0.87 -8.60
N SER A 26 -6.91 0.65 -8.77
CA SER A 26 -7.59 -0.52 -8.17
C SER A 26 -7.09 -1.84 -8.74
N THR A 27 -6.91 -1.94 -10.06
CA THR A 27 -6.35 -3.14 -10.71
C THR A 27 -4.92 -3.40 -10.26
N LEU A 28 -4.10 -2.36 -10.11
CA LEU A 28 -2.73 -2.46 -9.63
C LEU A 28 -2.70 -3.01 -8.20
N VAL A 29 -3.48 -2.42 -7.28
CA VAL A 29 -3.56 -2.87 -5.88
C VAL A 29 -4.05 -4.32 -5.79
N GLN A 30 -5.10 -4.65 -6.54
CA GLN A 30 -5.60 -6.02 -6.61
C GLN A 30 -4.50 -6.99 -7.02
N ARG A 31 -3.73 -6.65 -8.06
CA ARG A 31 -2.65 -7.51 -8.55
C ARG A 31 -1.52 -7.65 -7.54
N ILE A 32 -1.15 -6.58 -6.84
CA ILE A 32 -0.12 -6.61 -5.79
C ILE A 32 -0.57 -7.51 -4.64
N ALA A 33 -1.82 -7.38 -4.20
CA ALA A 33 -2.39 -8.17 -3.11
C ALA A 33 -2.54 -9.66 -3.49
N GLU A 34 -3.14 -9.97 -4.65
CA GLU A 34 -3.33 -11.35 -5.12
C GLU A 34 -2.01 -12.11 -5.30
N LYS A 35 -0.93 -11.39 -5.61
CA LYS A 35 0.40 -11.96 -5.85
C LYS A 35 1.32 -11.87 -4.64
N ASN A 36 0.85 -11.33 -3.51
CA ASN A 36 1.65 -11.10 -2.29
C ASN A 36 2.99 -10.39 -2.59
N LEU A 37 2.98 -9.39 -3.48
CA LEU A 37 4.22 -8.73 -3.95
C LEU A 37 4.73 -7.65 -2.99
N ALA A 38 3.81 -7.05 -2.23
CA ALA A 38 4.09 -5.93 -1.35
C ALA A 38 2.96 -5.75 -0.34
N ASP A 39 3.30 -5.15 0.79
CA ASP A 39 2.34 -4.49 1.67
C ASP A 39 1.89 -3.18 0.98
N VAL A 40 0.60 -3.08 0.66
CA VAL A 40 0.05 -2.02 -0.20
C VAL A 40 -1.05 -1.23 0.48
N VAL A 41 -0.95 0.09 0.40
CA VAL A 41 -1.98 1.02 0.87
C VAL A 41 -2.56 1.76 -0.32
N LEU A 42 -3.89 1.74 -0.47
CA LEU A 42 -4.63 2.53 -1.45
C LEU A 42 -5.19 3.79 -0.77
N LEU A 43 -4.87 4.96 -1.31
CA LEU A 43 -5.46 6.22 -0.91
C LEU A 43 -6.26 6.80 -2.07
N ASP A 44 -7.54 7.07 -1.87
CA ASP A 44 -8.38 7.77 -2.84
C ASP A 44 -9.09 8.97 -2.18
N ILE A 45 -9.45 9.95 -3.00
CA ILE A 45 -10.22 11.13 -2.59
C ILE A 45 -11.72 10.86 -2.56
N VAL A 46 -12.16 9.74 -3.13
CA VAL A 46 -13.57 9.37 -3.16
C VAL A 46 -13.95 8.79 -1.79
N PRO A 47 -14.83 9.47 -1.03
CA PRO A 47 -15.25 8.96 0.27
C PRO A 47 -16.06 7.68 0.10
N GLY A 48 -15.70 6.63 0.84
CA GLY A 48 -16.47 5.38 0.91
C GLY A 48 -16.26 4.39 -0.25
N MET A 49 -15.23 4.60 -1.07
CA MET A 49 -14.70 3.59 -2.00
C MET A 49 -13.39 3.00 -1.49
#